data_AF-A0A4R5M6F2-F1
#
_entry.id   AF-A0A4R5M6F2-F1
#
_cell.length_a   1.000
_cell.length_b   1.000
_cell.length_c   1.000
_cell.angle_alpha   90.00
_cell.angle_beta   90.00
_cell.angle_gamma   90.00
#
_symmetry.space_group_name_H-M   'P 1'
#
loop_
_entity.id
_entity.type
_entity.pdbx_description
1 polymer ?
#
loop_
_entity_poly.entity_id
_entity_poly.type
_entity_poly.pdbx_seq_one_letter_code
_entity_poly.pdbx_strand_id
1 'polypeptide(L)'
;MDERKRDSMVAYLRRRMAAFGIEPDDLAESIARDQRRQGETRYCNAAGETWDGKGEIPQWLQQATSAGQSLEHFAVKGVTGQLPRKPRGVDWRNDPFAGTRLARDVRSLASVG
;
A
#
# COMPACT_ATOMS: atom_id res chain seq x y z
N MET A 1 4.27 3.82 22.41
CA MET A 1 3.08 3.07 22.90
C MET A 1 3.58 2.14 23.99
N ASP A 2 3.17 2.36 25.24
CA ASP A 2 3.65 1.60 26.40
C ASP A 2 3.20 0.14 26.34
N GLU A 3 4.02 -0.79 26.84
CA GLU A 3 3.71 -2.22 26.84
C GLU A 3 2.40 -2.53 27.57
N ARG A 4 2.15 -1.84 28.69
CA ARG A 4 0.89 -1.95 29.44
C ARG A 4 -0.34 -1.58 28.61
N LYS A 5 -0.25 -0.60 27.71
CA LYS A 5 -1.38 -0.20 26.84
C LYS A 5 -1.64 -1.25 25.77
N ARG A 6 -0.59 -1.88 25.24
CA ARG A 6 -0.74 -3.00 24.29
C ARG A 6 -1.39 -4.19 24.96
N ASP A 7 -0.93 -4.56 26.15
CA ASP A 7 -1.50 -5.68 26.91
C ASP A 7 -2.99 -5.45 27.23
N SER A 8 -3.35 -4.27 27.72
CA SER A 8 -4.75 -3.88 27.93
C SER A 8 -5.59 -3.98 26.66
N MET A 9 -5.05 -3.60 25.50
CA MET A 9 -5.75 -3.71 24.23
C MET A 9 -5.96 -5.17 23.81
N VAL A 10 -4.95 -6.02 23.99
CA VAL A 10 -5.04 -7.46 23.70
C VAL A 10 -6.08 -8.12 24.60
N ALA A 11 -6.08 -7.82 25.90
CA ALA A 11 -7.07 -8.32 26.84
C ALA A 11 -8.49 -7.87 26.47
N TYR A 12 -8.66 -6.60 26.09
CA TYR A 12 -9.93 -6.06 25.61
C TYR A 12 -10.43 -6.80 24.36
N LEU A 13 -9.57 -6.99 23.35
CA LEU A 13 -9.92 -7.69 22.12
C LEU A 13 -10.31 -9.14 22.38
N ARG A 14 -9.57 -9.87 23.24
CA ARG A 14 -9.90 -11.25 23.62
C ARG A 14 -11.28 -11.36 24.27
N ARG A 15 -11.60 -10.44 25.19
CA ARG A 15 -12.94 -10.37 25.80
C ARG A 15 -14.03 -10.11 24.76
N ARG A 16 -13.76 -9.23 23.79
CA ARG A 16 -14.73 -8.90 22.73
C ARG A 16 -14.93 -10.06 21.77
N MET A 17 -13.87 -10.78 21.42
CA MET A 17 -13.93 -12.00 20.62
C MET A 17 -14.82 -13.06 21.29
N ALA A 18 -14.59 -13.32 22.59
CA ALA A 18 -15.44 -14.23 23.37
C ALA A 18 -16.92 -13.79 23.39
N ALA A 19 -17.19 -12.49 23.53
CA ALA A 19 -18.56 -11.97 23.54
C ALA A 19 -19.31 -12.15 22.20
N PHE A 20 -18.57 -12.34 21.09
CA PHE A 20 -19.14 -12.59 19.76
C PHE A 20 -18.96 -14.03 19.29
N GLY A 21 -18.42 -14.93 20.14
CA GLY A 21 -18.13 -16.31 19.75
C GLY A 21 -17.08 -16.44 18.66
N ILE A 22 -16.15 -15.47 18.55
CA ILE A 22 -15.02 -15.53 17.63
C ILE A 22 -13.90 -16.26 18.35
N GLU A 23 -13.54 -17.44 17.86
CA GLU A 23 -12.38 -18.16 18.36
C GLU A 23 -11.09 -17.53 17.81
N PRO A 24 -10.03 -17.38 18.63
CA PRO A 24 -8.77 -16.79 18.18
C PRO A 24 -8.10 -17.61 17.07
N ASP A 25 -8.37 -18.92 17.03
CA ASP A 25 -7.86 -19.83 16.00
C ASP A 25 -8.52 -19.57 14.63
N ASP A 26 -9.85 -19.44 14.57
CA ASP A 26 -10.59 -19.06 13.35
C ASP A 26 -10.13 -17.71 12.80
N LEU A 27 -9.90 -16.73 13.69
CA LEU A 27 -9.34 -15.45 13.30
C LEU A 27 -7.92 -15.61 12.70
N ALA A 28 -7.08 -16.46 13.30
CA ALA A 28 -5.74 -16.73 12.79
C ALA A 28 -5.77 -17.44 11.43
N GLU A 29 -6.65 -18.42 11.25
CA GLU A 29 -6.86 -19.12 9.98
C GLU A 29 -7.36 -18.17 8.88
N SER A 30 -8.31 -17.30 9.21
CA SER A 30 -8.84 -16.28 8.29
C SER A 30 -7.75 -15.31 7.81
N ILE A 31 -6.92 -14.81 8.74
CA ILE A 31 -5.77 -13.97 8.42
C ILE A 31 -4.76 -14.73 7.56
N ALA A 32 -4.42 -15.98 7.91
CA ALA A 32 -3.49 -16.79 7.13
C ALA A 32 -4.01 -17.06 5.71
N ARG A 33 -5.31 -17.31 5.56
CA ARG A 33 -5.97 -17.48 4.26
C ARG A 33 -5.92 -16.22 3.42
N ASP A 34 -6.14 -15.06 4.04
CA ASP A 34 -6.02 -13.77 3.38
C ASP A 34 -4.57 -13.48 2.95
N GLN A 35 -3.60 -13.73 3.83
CA GLN A 35 -2.18 -13.59 3.52
C GLN A 35 -1.73 -14.50 2.36
N ARG A 36 -2.27 -15.72 2.26
CA ARG A 36 -2.01 -16.60 1.09
C ARG A 36 -2.55 -15.97 -0.19
N ARG A 37 -3.79 -15.46 -0.17
CA ARG A 37 -4.41 -14.75 -1.31
C ARG A 37 -3.67 -13.48 -1.71
N GLN A 38 -3.18 -12.73 -0.74
CA GLN A 38 -2.34 -11.56 -0.97
C GLN A 38 -0.95 -11.96 -1.50
N GLY A 39 -0.38 -13.07 -1.02
CA GLY A 39 0.87 -13.63 -1.54
C GLY A 39 0.75 -14.13 -2.98
N GLU A 40 -0.46 -14.53 -3.38
CA GLU A 40 -0.82 -14.80 -4.77
C GLU A 40 -0.89 -13.49 -5.56
N THR A 41 -1.52 -12.42 -5.06
CA THR A 41 -1.59 -11.13 -5.77
C THR A 41 -0.37 -10.25 -5.55
N ARG A 42 0.69 -10.44 -6.37
CA ARG A 42 1.96 -9.73 -6.19
C ARG A 42 1.94 -8.27 -6.64
N TYR A 43 1.20 -7.94 -7.69
CA TYR A 43 1.17 -6.60 -8.28
C TYR A 43 -0.27 -6.14 -8.57
N CYS A 44 -0.58 -4.86 -8.39
CA CYS A 44 -1.87 -4.22 -8.69
C CYS A 44 -1.65 -2.82 -9.28
N ASN A 45 -2.41 -2.45 -10.30
CA ASN A 45 -2.39 -1.12 -10.89
C ASN A 45 -3.51 -0.20 -10.36
N ALA A 46 -3.46 1.09 -10.71
CA ALA A 46 -4.46 2.06 -10.28
C ALA A 46 -5.87 1.82 -10.86
N ALA A 47 -5.98 1.04 -11.94
CA ALA A 47 -7.25 0.62 -12.53
C ALA A 47 -7.84 -0.62 -11.84
N GLY A 48 -7.14 -1.22 -10.87
CA GLY A 48 -7.57 -2.41 -10.14
C GLY A 48 -7.19 -3.74 -10.80
N GLU A 49 -6.36 -3.74 -11.85
CA GLU A 49 -5.86 -4.95 -12.47
C GLU A 49 -4.72 -5.53 -11.64
N THR A 50 -4.78 -6.83 -11.37
CA THR A 50 -3.82 -7.54 -10.52
C THR A 50 -3.05 -8.60 -11.28
N TRP A 51 -1.78 -8.81 -10.91
CA TRP A 51 -0.94 -9.86 -11.47
C TRP A 51 -0.18 -10.60 -10.38
N ASP A 52 -0.24 -11.93 -10.43
CA ASP A 52 0.38 -12.81 -9.44
C ASP A 52 1.88 -13.06 -9.69
N GLY A 53 2.42 -12.51 -10.77
CA GLY A 53 3.82 -12.69 -11.15
C GLY A 53 4.12 -14.05 -11.77
N LYS A 54 3.10 -14.87 -12.07
CA LYS A 54 3.23 -16.08 -12.90
C LYS A 54 2.47 -15.88 -14.21
N GLY A 55 2.90 -16.61 -15.23
CA GLY A 55 2.28 -16.56 -16.56
C GLY A 55 2.63 -15.30 -17.34
N GLU A 56 1.72 -14.94 -18.23
CA GLU A 56 1.91 -13.87 -19.22
C GLU A 56 1.92 -12.50 -18.53
N ILE A 57 2.90 -11.65 -18.87
CA ILE A 57 2.98 -10.29 -18.32
C ILE A 57 1.82 -9.49 -18.92
N PRO A 58 0.90 -8.94 -18.12
CA PRO A 58 -0.26 -8.22 -18.64
C PRO A 58 0.15 -6.90 -19.30
N GLN A 59 -0.68 -6.44 -20.23
CA GLN A 59 -0.37 -5.29 -21.08
C GLN A 59 -0.10 -4.01 -20.28
N TRP A 60 -0.84 -3.77 -19.20
CA TRP A 60 -0.63 -2.62 -18.31
C TRP A 60 0.77 -2.62 -17.68
N LEU A 61 1.32 -3.79 -17.37
CA LEU A 61 2.63 -3.92 -16.74
C LEU A 61 3.75 -3.74 -17.76
N GLN A 62 3.54 -4.20 -18.99
CA GLN A 62 4.44 -3.92 -20.11
C GLN A 62 4.48 -2.42 -20.41
N GLN A 63 3.32 -1.77 -20.50
CA GLN A 63 3.22 -0.33 -20.74
C GLN A 63 3.86 0.49 -19.62
N ALA A 64 3.61 0.14 -18.35
CA ALA A 64 4.22 0.81 -17.21
C ALA A 64 5.75 0.67 -17.22
N THR A 65 6.26 -0.52 -17.55
CA THR A 65 7.70 -0.77 -17.68
C THR A 65 8.31 0.05 -18.82
N SER A 66 7.63 0.10 -19.98
CA SER A 66 8.05 0.94 -21.12
C SER A 66 8.01 2.44 -20.79
N ALA A 67 7.11 2.87 -19.91
CA ALA A 67 7.03 4.24 -19.39
C ALA A 67 8.10 4.53 -18.31
N GLY A 68 8.94 3.56 -17.96
CA GLY A 68 10.01 3.71 -16.95
C GLY A 68 9.52 3.57 -15.50
N GLN A 69 8.30 3.09 -15.27
CA GLN A 69 7.81 2.80 -13.93
C GLN A 69 8.35 1.46 -13.42
N SER A 70 8.82 1.44 -12.18
CA SER A 70 9.30 0.22 -11.54
C SER A 70 8.16 -0.70 -11.11
N LEU A 71 8.34 -2.00 -11.31
CA LEU A 71 7.45 -3.07 -10.85
C LEU A 71 7.09 -2.97 -9.35
N GLU A 72 8.02 -2.48 -8.52
CA GLU A 72 7.84 -2.23 -7.09
C GLU A 72 6.71 -1.22 -6.79
N HIS A 73 6.42 -0.30 -7.71
CA HIS A 73 5.34 0.69 -7.56
C HIS A 73 3.95 0.03 -7.58
N PHE A 74 3.84 -1.10 -8.27
CA PHE A 74 2.62 -1.88 -8.37
C PHE A 74 2.58 -2.99 -7.32
N ALA A 75 3.64 -3.20 -6.53
CA ALA A 75 3.68 -4.31 -5.59
C ALA A 75 2.65 -4.15 -4.47
N VAL A 76 1.76 -5.14 -4.32
CA VAL A 76 0.78 -5.18 -3.23
C VAL A 76 1.45 -5.75 -1.97
N LYS A 77 2.53 -5.11 -1.51
CA LYS A 77 3.07 -5.47 -0.20
C LYS A 77 2.08 -5.00 0.86
N GLY A 78 1.49 -5.96 1.57
CA GLY A 78 0.80 -5.73 2.83
C GLY A 78 1.61 -4.78 3.69
N VAL A 79 0.92 -3.82 4.31
CA VAL A 79 1.48 -2.67 5.00
C VAL A 79 2.30 -3.09 6.23
N THR A 80 3.51 -3.61 6.03
CA THR A 80 4.48 -3.83 7.09
C THR A 80 5.82 -3.24 6.67
N GLY A 81 5.95 -1.93 6.91
CA GLY A 81 7.23 -1.33 7.22
C GLY A 81 8.09 -0.79 6.07
N GLN A 82 7.50 -0.45 4.91
CA GLN A 82 8.19 0.48 4.01
C GLN A 82 7.78 1.90 4.40
N LEU A 83 8.47 2.44 5.42
CA LEU A 83 8.68 3.89 5.48
C LEU A 83 9.09 4.33 4.07
N PRO A 84 8.57 5.45 3.54
CA PRO A 84 9.03 5.96 2.26
C PRO A 84 10.55 5.97 2.33
N ARG A 85 11.21 5.19 1.45
CA ARG A 85 12.65 5.31 1.28
C ARG A 85 12.84 6.80 1.04
N LYS A 86 13.44 7.49 2.02
CA LYS A 86 13.81 8.90 1.94
C LYS A 86 14.28 9.10 0.51
N PRO A 87 13.62 9.94 -0.32
CA PRO A 87 14.06 10.11 -1.69
C PRO A 87 15.55 10.42 -1.59
N ARG A 88 16.38 9.50 -2.11
CA ARG A 88 17.82 9.74 -2.21
C ARG A 88 17.91 11.07 -2.92
N GLY A 89 18.43 12.08 -2.22
CA GLY A 89 18.19 13.49 -2.47
C GLY A 89 17.90 13.76 -3.93
N VAL A 90 16.62 14.01 -4.24
CA VAL A 90 16.25 14.57 -5.53
C VAL A 90 16.92 15.92 -5.56
N ASP A 91 17.93 16.06 -6.41
CA ASP A 91 18.69 17.29 -6.58
C ASP A 91 17.84 18.25 -7.42
N TRP A 92 16.88 18.91 -6.76
CA TRP A 92 15.95 19.87 -7.36
C TRP A 92 16.64 21.02 -8.11
N ARG A 93 17.95 21.17 -7.89
CA ARG A 93 18.83 22.11 -8.58
C ARG A 93 19.06 21.76 -10.05
N ASN A 94 18.81 20.52 -10.46
CA ASN A 94 18.97 20.03 -11.83
C ASN A 94 17.65 19.48 -12.40
N ASP A 95 16.53 19.87 -11.80
CA ASP A 95 15.21 19.48 -12.28
C ASP A 95 14.81 20.32 -13.50
N PRO A 96 14.50 19.72 -14.65
CA PRO A 96 14.20 20.45 -15.89
C PRO A 96 12.87 21.23 -15.84
N PHE A 97 12.09 21.08 -14.77
CA PHE A 97 10.82 21.78 -14.54
C PHE A 97 10.88 22.76 -13.35
N ALA A 98 12.00 22.84 -12.62
CA ALA A 98 12.18 23.80 -11.53
C ALA A 98 12.05 25.24 -12.05
N GLY A 99 11.00 25.94 -11.58
CA GLY A 99 10.67 27.31 -12.02
C GLY A 99 9.63 27.39 -13.13
N THR A 100 9.17 26.26 -13.68
CA THR A 100 8.04 26.22 -14.62
C THR A 100 6.70 26.28 -13.87
N ARG A 101 5.65 26.78 -14.53
CA ARG A 101 4.29 26.89 -13.97
C ARG A 101 3.68 25.53 -13.56
N LEU A 102 4.26 24.42 -14.01
CA LEU A 102 3.84 23.06 -13.66
C LEU A 102 4.18 22.68 -12.20
N ALA A 103 5.15 23.33 -11.56
CA ALA A 103 5.58 23.02 -10.19
C ALA A 103 4.69 23.60 -9.08
N ARG A 104 3.75 24.51 -9.42
CA ARG A 104 2.86 25.19 -8.47
C ARG A 104 1.41 25.06 -8.91
N ASP A 105 0.86 23.85 -8.91
CA ASP A 105 -0.59 23.73 -8.77
C ASP A 105 -1.01 22.36 -8.23
N VAL A 106 -1.18 22.29 -6.90
CA VAL A 106 -2.21 21.44 -6.31
C VAL A 106 -3.22 22.38 -5.65
N ARG A 107 -4.06 22.97 -6.51
CA ARG A 107 -5.49 23.22 -6.33
C ARG A 107 -5.92 24.02 -5.09
N SER A 108 -6.18 25.31 -5.30
CA SER A 108 -7.24 26.02 -4.55
C SER A 108 -8.46 26.16 -5.46
N LEU A 109 -9.45 25.30 -5.24
CA LEU A 109 -10.80 25.40 -5.79
C LEU A 109 -11.75 25.67 -4.61
N ALA A 110 -12.15 26.93 -4.43
CA ALA A 110 -13.32 27.30 -3.64
C ALA A 110 -13.95 28.62 -4.15
N SER A 111 -15.15 28.46 -4.70
CA SER A 111 -16.28 29.38 -4.86
C SER A 111 -16.12 30.78 -5.49
N VAL A 112 -16.72 30.86 -6.67
CA VAL A 112 -17.55 31.97 -7.19
C VAL A 112 -18.71 32.29 -6.23
N GLY A 113 -19.00 33.59 -6.07
CA GLY A 113 -20.19 34.14 -5.40
C GLY A 113 -19.94 35.55 -4.90
#